data_AF-A0AAD5LHJ9-F1
#
_entry.id   AF-A0AAD5LHJ9-F1
#
_cell.length_a   1.000
_cell.length_b   1.000
_cell.length_c   1.000
_cell.angle_alpha   90.00
_cell.angle_beta   90.00
_cell.angle_gamma   90.00
#
_symmetry.space_group_name_H-M   'P 1'
#
loop_
_entity.id
_entity.type
_entity.pdbx_description
1 polymer ?
#
loop_
_entity_poly.entity_id
_entity_poly.type
_entity_poly.pdbx_seq_one_letter_code
_entity_poly.pdbx_strand_id
1 'polypeptide(L)'
;MRHLRSIARSPATRAWLMGATALGAGALTYQQQERSQCKAARIPAEAFLYKKLSEDRTPKNSIEFDTTAPMSKRMETMILRVQDEICAGIEAVDGKKFKEDKWEREGHGGGGRSRVLQDGNVFEKAGVGVSIVHGVLPPAAQVQMRARGKPLEEGKSLPFYACGISLVMHPRNPMAPTIHLNYRFFEVETGRLDKNGQPEKIAWFGGGADLTPSFLFEDDARHFHAVYKVQLDKRDPTWYDKMKKACDEYFYIPHRKEGRGIGGFFFDDLEDTSEETFQTIRRCANSMLDSYVPILERRKDLPFTQEQKDWQQIRRGRYVEFNVMYDRGTKFGLATPGSRIESILMSLPLTARWEYMHQPQEGSWEARTLDVLKNPKDWLDVPAVDLEKMSTADLLQEIARRSETA
;
A
#
# COMPACT_ATOMS: atom_id res chain seq x y z
N MET A 1 -88.82 24.48 29.09
CA MET A 1 -87.48 25.09 28.90
C MET A 1 -86.98 24.69 27.52
N ARG A 2 -86.61 25.71 26.73
CA ARG A 2 -86.17 25.79 25.31
C ARG A 2 -85.48 24.53 24.74
N HIS A 3 -86.08 23.86 23.73
CA HIS A 3 -85.97 24.00 22.25
C HIS A 3 -84.78 23.22 21.64
N LEU A 4 -84.96 22.04 20.99
CA LEU A 4 -85.48 21.73 19.63
C LEU A 4 -84.66 22.33 18.47
N ARG A 5 -83.89 21.53 17.72
CA ARG A 5 -84.28 20.86 16.45
C ARG A 5 -83.07 20.44 15.58
N SER A 6 -83.19 19.26 15.00
CA SER A 6 -82.44 18.74 13.85
C SER A 6 -83.11 19.08 12.52
N ILE A 7 -82.34 19.36 11.46
CA ILE A 7 -82.65 19.25 10.01
C ILE A 7 -81.26 19.11 9.33
N ALA A 8 -80.82 18.04 8.65
CA ALA A 8 -81.26 17.27 7.47
C ALA A 8 -80.77 17.80 6.10
N ARG A 9 -80.17 16.87 5.32
CA ARG A 9 -79.99 16.75 3.84
C ARG A 9 -78.68 17.20 3.15
N SER A 10 -78.14 16.28 2.31
CA SER A 10 -77.13 16.43 1.23
C SER A 10 -77.79 16.96 -0.09
N PRO A 11 -77.14 17.01 -1.30
CA PRO A 11 -75.76 16.72 -1.76
C PRO A 11 -75.16 17.77 -2.77
N ALA A 12 -74.01 17.42 -3.40
CA ALA A 12 -73.28 18.09 -4.50
C ALA A 12 -72.45 19.33 -4.11
N THR A 13 -71.20 19.55 -4.55
CA THR A 13 -70.68 19.44 -5.93
C THR A 13 -69.16 19.23 -5.92
N ARG A 14 -68.68 18.35 -6.81
CA ARG A 14 -67.27 18.16 -7.20
C ARG A 14 -66.71 19.42 -7.88
N ALA A 15 -65.43 19.70 -7.62
CA ALA A 15 -64.37 20.09 -8.57
C ALA A 15 -63.37 21.03 -7.88
N TRP A 16 -62.09 20.97 -8.28
CA TRP A 16 -60.92 21.73 -7.79
C TRP A 16 -60.11 21.08 -6.66
N LEU A 17 -59.58 19.88 -6.92
CA LEU A 17 -58.35 19.40 -6.28
C LEU A 17 -57.68 18.31 -7.15
N MET A 18 -57.29 18.68 -8.36
CA MET A 18 -56.32 17.94 -9.18
C MET A 18 -55.43 18.91 -9.95
N GLY A 19 -54.57 19.63 -9.21
CA GLY A 19 -53.65 20.59 -9.82
C GLY A 19 -52.36 20.89 -9.04
N ALA A 20 -52.19 20.39 -7.81
CA ALA A 20 -51.06 20.77 -6.95
C ALA A 20 -50.08 19.64 -6.60
N THR A 21 -50.40 18.37 -6.88
CA THR A 21 -49.54 17.22 -6.52
C THR A 21 -48.59 16.76 -7.64
N ALA A 22 -48.81 17.18 -8.89
CA ALA A 22 -47.95 16.81 -10.01
C ALA A 22 -46.67 17.68 -10.13
N LEU A 23 -46.71 18.93 -9.68
CA LEU A 23 -45.55 19.85 -9.77
C LEU A 23 -44.49 19.59 -8.69
N GLY A 24 -44.90 19.13 -7.49
CA GLY A 24 -43.97 18.82 -6.41
C GLY A 24 -43.21 17.51 -6.61
N ALA A 25 -43.88 16.47 -7.14
CA ALA A 25 -43.23 15.20 -7.47
C ALA A 25 -42.31 15.33 -8.69
N GLY A 26 -42.69 16.13 -9.68
CA GLY A 26 -41.85 16.45 -10.84
C GLY A 26 -40.60 17.24 -10.45
N ALA A 27 -40.71 18.24 -9.57
CA ALA A 27 -39.54 19.02 -9.12
C ALA A 27 -38.57 18.22 -8.23
N LEU A 28 -39.10 17.34 -7.37
CA LEU A 28 -38.27 16.45 -6.54
C LEU A 28 -37.61 15.35 -7.36
N THR A 29 -38.31 14.74 -8.32
CA THR A 29 -37.70 13.76 -9.23
C THR A 29 -36.73 14.42 -10.20
N TYR A 30 -37.02 15.62 -10.70
CA TYR A 30 -36.09 16.39 -11.55
C TYR A 30 -34.84 16.84 -10.78
N GLN A 31 -34.95 17.32 -9.54
CA GLN A 31 -33.78 17.62 -8.69
C GLN A 31 -32.99 16.37 -8.27
N GLN A 32 -33.64 15.22 -8.10
CA GLN A 32 -32.98 13.96 -7.75
C GLN A 32 -32.36 13.28 -8.99
N GLN A 33 -32.89 13.57 -10.18
CA GLN A 33 -32.40 13.11 -11.47
C GLN A 33 -31.30 14.05 -12.03
N GLU A 34 -31.31 15.34 -11.72
CA GLU A 34 -30.17 16.27 -11.91
C GLU A 34 -29.05 16.02 -10.89
N ARG A 35 -29.36 15.61 -9.65
CA ARG A 35 -28.32 15.08 -8.73
C ARG A 35 -27.72 13.75 -9.18
N SER A 36 -28.34 13.09 -10.16
CA SER A 36 -27.81 11.90 -10.83
C SER A 36 -27.12 12.24 -12.16
N GLN A 37 -27.03 13.52 -12.55
CA GLN A 37 -26.25 13.96 -13.70
C GLN A 37 -24.76 14.10 -13.31
N CYS A 38 -23.94 13.34 -14.03
CA CYS A 38 -22.49 13.47 -14.15
C CYS A 38 -21.73 13.48 -12.81
N LYS A 39 -21.45 12.28 -12.26
CA LYS A 39 -20.10 12.12 -11.70
C LYS A 39 -19.14 12.48 -12.84
N ALA A 40 -18.45 13.60 -12.71
CA ALA A 40 -17.43 13.99 -13.67
C ALA A 40 -16.58 12.74 -13.96
N ALA A 41 -16.38 12.44 -15.24
CA ALA A 41 -15.52 11.32 -15.64
C ALA A 41 -14.21 11.45 -14.86
N ARG A 42 -13.66 10.36 -14.33
CA ARG A 42 -12.40 10.41 -13.59
C ARG A 42 -11.26 10.07 -14.54
N ILE A 43 -10.09 10.66 -14.28
CA ILE A 43 -8.89 10.34 -15.05
C ILE A 43 -8.53 8.87 -14.76
N PRO A 44 -8.35 8.01 -15.78
CA PRO A 44 -7.96 6.61 -15.56
C PRO A 44 -6.57 6.53 -14.93
N ALA A 45 -6.34 5.50 -14.11
CA ALA A 45 -5.09 5.34 -13.36
C ALA A 45 -3.87 5.36 -14.29
N GLU A 46 -3.98 4.74 -15.47
CA GLU A 46 -2.94 4.67 -16.49
C GLU A 46 -2.43 6.03 -16.96
N ALA A 47 -3.27 7.08 -16.91
CA ALA A 47 -2.90 8.42 -17.34
C ALA A 47 -1.95 9.13 -16.35
N PHE A 48 -1.80 8.60 -15.14
CA PHE A 48 -0.84 9.12 -14.15
C PHE A 48 0.53 8.45 -14.22
N LEU A 49 0.70 7.45 -15.07
CA LEU A 49 1.97 6.74 -15.20
C LEU A 49 3.00 7.62 -15.92
N TYR A 50 4.19 7.80 -15.34
CA TYR A 50 5.30 8.49 -16.00
C TYR A 50 5.78 7.82 -17.27
N LYS A 51 5.61 6.50 -17.36
CA LYS A 51 5.86 5.68 -18.55
C LYS A 51 4.96 4.45 -18.50
N LYS A 52 4.72 3.83 -19.65
CA LYS A 52 3.99 2.55 -19.73
C LYS A 52 4.68 1.51 -18.84
N LEU A 53 3.89 0.74 -18.11
CA LEU A 53 4.41 -0.37 -17.28
C LEU A 53 5.21 -1.35 -18.13
N SER A 54 6.28 -1.87 -17.56
CA SER A 54 7.13 -2.87 -18.19
C SER A 54 6.34 -4.16 -18.41
N GLU A 55 6.68 -4.87 -19.50
CA GLU A 55 6.14 -6.20 -19.74
C GLU A 55 6.67 -7.20 -18.71
N ASP A 56 5.86 -8.21 -18.38
CA ASP A 56 6.28 -9.30 -17.49
C ASP A 56 7.36 -10.14 -18.19
N ARG A 57 8.60 -10.03 -17.69
CA ARG A 57 9.78 -10.75 -18.23
C ARG A 57 10.00 -12.12 -17.58
N THR A 58 9.10 -12.55 -16.71
CA THR A 58 9.19 -13.87 -16.08
C THR A 58 9.20 -14.97 -17.17
N PRO A 59 10.18 -15.88 -17.19
CA PRO A 59 10.24 -16.95 -18.19
C PRO A 59 8.93 -17.75 -18.20
N LYS A 60 8.34 -17.97 -19.39
CA LYS A 60 7.04 -18.67 -19.51
C LYS A 60 7.08 -20.12 -19.01
N ASN A 61 8.25 -20.74 -18.97
CA ASN A 61 8.49 -22.07 -18.42
C ASN A 61 8.89 -22.04 -16.92
N SER A 62 8.81 -20.89 -16.26
CA SER A 62 9.03 -20.78 -14.81
C SER A 62 7.97 -21.56 -14.05
N ILE A 63 8.36 -22.18 -12.93
CA ILE A 63 7.46 -22.82 -11.96
C ILE A 63 6.40 -21.83 -11.43
N GLU A 64 6.66 -20.52 -11.53
CA GLU A 64 5.68 -19.47 -11.23
C GLU A 64 4.40 -19.57 -12.08
N PHE A 65 4.40 -20.31 -13.19
CA PHE A 65 3.21 -20.58 -14.02
C PHE A 65 2.70 -22.03 -13.92
N ASP A 66 3.41 -22.90 -13.21
CA ASP A 66 3.03 -24.31 -13.04
C ASP A 66 2.02 -24.45 -11.89
N THR A 67 0.74 -24.58 -12.22
CA THR A 67 -0.34 -24.73 -11.25
C THR A 67 -0.32 -26.08 -10.51
N THR A 68 0.49 -27.04 -10.95
CA THR A 68 0.65 -28.34 -10.28
C THR A 68 1.73 -28.31 -9.20
N ALA A 69 2.61 -27.31 -9.23
CA ALA A 69 3.66 -27.14 -8.23
C ALA A 69 3.12 -26.56 -6.91
N PRO A 70 3.70 -26.93 -5.75
CA PRO A 70 3.32 -26.35 -4.46
C PRO A 70 3.47 -24.83 -4.45
N MET A 71 2.46 -24.12 -3.92
CA MET A 71 2.47 -22.65 -3.84
C MET A 71 3.71 -22.10 -3.13
N SER A 72 4.18 -22.79 -2.08
CA SER A 72 5.41 -22.45 -1.36
C SER A 72 6.65 -22.37 -2.27
N LYS A 73 6.79 -23.30 -3.22
CA LYS A 73 7.92 -23.34 -4.17
C LYS A 73 7.79 -22.30 -5.29
N ARG A 74 6.57 -22.03 -5.71
CA ARG A 74 6.26 -20.97 -6.69
C ARG A 74 6.57 -19.59 -6.11
N MET A 75 6.14 -19.35 -4.86
CA MET A 75 6.45 -18.13 -4.13
C MET A 75 7.96 -17.98 -3.88
N GLU A 76 8.64 -19.03 -3.44
CA GLU A 76 10.10 -19.05 -3.22
C GLU A 76 10.88 -18.63 -4.48
N THR A 77 10.49 -19.19 -5.63
CA THR A 77 11.11 -18.84 -6.92
C THR A 77 10.85 -17.39 -7.30
N MET A 78 9.60 -16.93 -7.14
CA MET A 78 9.21 -15.56 -7.43
C MET A 78 10.00 -14.55 -6.60
N ILE A 79 10.09 -14.73 -5.28
CA ILE A 79 10.76 -13.75 -4.40
C ILE A 79 12.27 -13.68 -4.66
N LEU A 80 12.93 -14.80 -4.97
CA LEU A 80 14.35 -14.82 -5.29
C LEU A 80 14.62 -14.11 -6.61
N ARG A 81 13.83 -14.40 -7.65
CA ARG A 81 13.92 -13.73 -8.95
C ARG A 81 13.67 -12.23 -8.81
N VAL A 82 12.60 -11.82 -8.14
CA VAL A 82 12.26 -10.41 -7.93
C VAL A 82 13.37 -9.71 -7.15
N GLN A 83 13.99 -10.33 -6.15
CA GLN A 83 15.15 -9.75 -5.47
C GLN A 83 16.32 -9.53 -6.44
N ASP A 84 16.60 -10.49 -7.33
CA ASP A 84 17.66 -10.36 -8.34
C ASP A 84 17.38 -9.21 -9.32
N GLU A 85 16.17 -9.12 -9.86
CA GLU A 85 15.75 -8.05 -10.78
C GLU A 85 15.78 -6.68 -10.11
N ILE A 86 15.23 -6.57 -8.89
CA ILE A 86 15.22 -5.33 -8.12
C ILE A 86 16.64 -4.85 -7.85
N CYS A 87 17.52 -5.73 -7.36
CA CYS A 87 18.90 -5.34 -7.06
C CYS A 87 19.59 -4.85 -8.33
N ALA A 88 19.50 -5.59 -9.44
CA ALA A 88 20.09 -5.17 -10.71
C ALA A 88 19.57 -3.81 -11.20
N GLY A 89 18.26 -3.57 -11.11
CA GLY A 89 17.66 -2.30 -11.49
C GLY A 89 18.11 -1.13 -10.62
N ILE A 90 18.27 -1.35 -9.31
CA ILE A 90 18.74 -0.33 -8.37
C ILE A 90 20.25 -0.08 -8.50
N GLU A 91 21.06 -1.11 -8.72
CA GLU A 91 22.49 -0.97 -9.01
C GLU A 91 22.74 -0.17 -10.29
N ALA A 92 21.89 -0.31 -11.31
CA ALA A 92 21.98 0.47 -12.54
C ALA A 92 21.73 1.97 -12.30
N VAL A 93 20.86 2.32 -11.34
CA VAL A 93 20.57 3.72 -10.98
C VAL A 93 21.63 4.30 -10.04
N ASP A 94 22.09 3.53 -9.05
CA ASP A 94 23.07 3.98 -8.06
C ASP A 94 24.50 3.97 -8.61
N GLY A 95 24.86 2.98 -9.42
CA GLY A 95 26.23 2.75 -9.89
C GLY A 95 27.13 2.00 -8.90
N LYS A 96 26.63 1.66 -7.69
CA LYS A 96 27.29 0.74 -6.74
C LYS A 96 26.51 -0.56 -6.60
N LYS A 97 27.18 -1.61 -6.10
CA LYS A 97 26.63 -2.95 -5.94
C LYS A 97 26.09 -3.20 -4.53
N PHE A 98 25.09 -4.05 -4.41
CA PHE A 98 24.68 -4.62 -3.14
C PHE A 98 25.73 -5.61 -2.64
N LYS A 99 26.01 -5.57 -1.34
CA LYS A 99 26.69 -6.65 -0.64
C LYS A 99 25.68 -7.74 -0.32
N GLU A 100 25.93 -8.94 -0.82
CA GLU A 100 25.13 -10.13 -0.53
C GLU A 100 25.63 -10.83 0.73
N ASP A 101 24.70 -11.25 1.56
CA ASP A 101 24.93 -12.15 2.69
C ASP A 101 23.86 -13.26 2.69
N LYS A 102 24.31 -14.50 2.56
CA LYS A 102 23.48 -15.70 2.65
C LYS A 102 23.64 -16.29 4.04
N TRP A 103 22.52 -16.62 4.67
CA TRP A 103 22.52 -17.09 6.04
C TRP A 103 21.50 -18.19 6.24
N GLU A 104 21.75 -19.04 7.23
CA GLU A 104 20.87 -20.11 7.67
C GLU A 104 20.56 -19.94 9.16
N ARG A 105 19.38 -20.43 9.57
CA ARG A 105 19.01 -20.46 10.99
C ARG A 105 19.66 -21.66 11.67
N GLU A 106 20.10 -21.46 12.91
CA GLU A 106 20.52 -22.57 13.76
C GLU A 106 19.39 -23.62 13.87
N GLY A 107 19.74 -24.90 13.77
CA GLY A 107 18.78 -26.00 13.83
C GLY A 107 18.04 -26.31 12.52
N HIS A 108 18.57 -25.87 11.36
CA HIS A 108 18.05 -26.20 10.01
C HIS A 108 16.59 -25.77 9.76
N GLY A 109 16.18 -24.62 10.30
CA GLY A 109 14.84 -24.03 10.13
C GLY A 109 14.68 -23.10 8.92
N GLY A 110 15.48 -23.31 7.87
CA GLY A 110 15.58 -22.44 6.70
C GLY A 110 16.64 -21.33 6.86
N GLY A 111 16.48 -20.23 6.14
CA GLY A 111 17.48 -19.17 6.05
C GLY A 111 17.02 -17.97 5.22
N GLY A 112 17.97 -17.28 4.59
CA GLY A 112 17.67 -16.14 3.75
C GLY A 112 18.86 -15.59 2.96
N ARG A 113 18.55 -14.60 2.12
CA ARG A 113 19.52 -13.84 1.31
C ARG A 113 19.26 -12.36 1.56
N SER A 114 20.18 -11.72 2.26
CA SER A 114 20.14 -10.29 2.53
C SER A 114 21.06 -9.56 1.55
N ARG A 115 20.56 -8.54 0.88
CA ARG A 115 21.36 -7.66 0.01
C ARG A 115 21.29 -6.24 0.51
N VAL A 116 22.44 -5.68 0.88
CA VAL A 116 22.54 -4.33 1.44
C VAL A 116 23.51 -3.49 0.62
N LEU A 117 23.05 -2.33 0.17
CA LEU A 117 23.85 -1.27 -0.41
C LEU A 117 23.89 -0.14 0.61
N GLN A 118 25.07 0.28 1.02
CA GLN A 118 25.28 1.37 1.96
C GLN A 118 26.30 2.34 1.38
N ASP A 119 26.15 3.62 1.68
CA ASP A 119 27.03 4.68 1.20
C ASP A 119 27.10 4.73 -0.33
N GLY A 120 25.95 4.50 -0.97
CA GLY A 120 25.72 4.63 -2.41
C GLY A 120 25.83 6.05 -2.93
N ASN A 121 25.81 6.17 -4.26
CA ASN A 121 25.77 7.49 -4.92
C ASN A 121 24.37 8.10 -4.84
N VAL A 122 23.33 7.26 -4.96
CA VAL A 122 21.91 7.66 -4.91
C VAL A 122 21.29 7.30 -3.57
N PHE A 123 21.61 6.12 -3.03
CA PHE A 123 21.09 5.64 -1.75
C PHE A 123 22.12 5.78 -0.63
N GLU A 124 21.70 6.33 0.51
CA GLU A 124 22.52 6.24 1.72
C GLU A 124 22.48 4.82 2.29
N LYS A 125 21.31 4.19 2.21
CA LYS A 125 21.13 2.79 2.57
C LYS A 125 19.95 2.20 1.81
N ALA A 126 20.15 1.06 1.17
CA ALA A 126 19.13 0.28 0.51
C ALA A 126 19.29 -1.18 0.91
N GLY A 127 18.18 -1.82 1.27
CA GLY A 127 18.16 -3.19 1.74
C GLY A 127 17.07 -3.99 1.06
N VAL A 128 17.40 -5.16 0.56
CA VAL A 128 16.46 -6.14 -0.03
C VAL A 128 16.73 -7.50 0.59
N GLY A 129 15.84 -7.94 1.47
CA GLY A 129 15.94 -9.20 2.18
C GLY A 129 14.94 -10.23 1.67
N VAL A 130 15.40 -11.44 1.42
CA VAL A 130 14.57 -12.64 1.23
C VAL A 130 14.76 -13.55 2.44
N SER A 131 13.67 -14.07 2.98
CA SER A 131 13.68 -15.09 4.04
C SER A 131 12.80 -16.26 3.61
N ILE A 132 13.28 -17.48 3.84
CA ILE A 132 12.59 -18.74 3.56
C ILE A 132 12.77 -19.61 4.80
N VAL A 133 11.72 -19.72 5.60
CA VAL A 133 11.75 -20.25 6.96
C VAL A 133 10.75 -21.38 7.08
N HIS A 134 11.16 -22.46 7.76
CA HIS A 134 10.29 -23.57 8.09
C HIS A 134 10.61 -24.12 9.48
N GLY A 135 9.66 -24.82 10.08
CA GLY A 135 9.84 -25.43 11.39
C GLY A 135 8.51 -25.74 12.05
N VAL A 136 8.49 -25.79 13.39
CA VAL A 136 7.27 -25.99 14.17
C VAL A 136 6.84 -24.64 14.76
N LEU A 137 5.54 -24.33 14.66
CA LEU A 137 4.99 -23.07 15.13
C LEU A 137 5.12 -22.97 16.66
N PRO A 138 5.79 -21.92 17.20
CA PRO A 138 6.00 -21.79 18.65
C PRO A 138 4.67 -21.67 19.41
N PRO A 139 4.56 -22.19 20.66
CA PRO A 139 3.31 -22.18 21.42
C PRO A 139 2.66 -20.79 21.53
N ALA A 140 3.45 -19.74 21.75
CA ALA A 140 2.95 -18.37 21.82
C ALA A 140 2.30 -17.91 20.49
N ALA A 141 2.88 -18.28 19.34
CA ALA A 141 2.32 -17.99 18.03
C ALA A 141 1.03 -18.79 17.79
N GLN A 142 0.96 -20.05 18.25
CA GLN A 142 -0.28 -20.85 18.16
C GLN A 142 -1.43 -20.21 18.96
N VAL A 143 -1.16 -19.74 20.19
CA VAL A 143 -2.14 -19.03 21.02
C VAL A 143 -2.64 -17.76 20.32
N GLN A 144 -1.72 -16.94 19.79
CA GLN A 144 -2.09 -15.73 19.06
C GLN A 144 -2.92 -16.04 17.82
N MET A 145 -2.56 -17.07 17.04
CA MET A 145 -3.32 -17.47 15.86
C MET A 145 -4.71 -17.99 16.20
N ARG A 146 -4.85 -18.81 17.25
CA ARG A 146 -6.17 -19.25 17.74
C ARG A 146 -7.03 -18.08 18.20
N ALA A 147 -6.45 -17.11 18.90
CA ALA A 147 -7.15 -15.89 19.31
C ALA A 147 -7.65 -15.04 18.12
N ARG A 148 -7.01 -15.18 16.95
CA ARG A 148 -7.44 -14.59 15.68
C ARG A 148 -8.43 -15.46 14.89
N GLY A 149 -8.92 -16.55 15.47
CA GLY A 149 -9.90 -17.45 14.87
C GLY A 149 -9.34 -18.54 13.94
N LYS A 150 -8.02 -18.72 13.90
CA LYS A 150 -7.42 -19.78 13.05
C LYS A 150 -7.68 -21.17 13.67
N PRO A 151 -8.09 -22.18 12.88
CA PRO A 151 -8.57 -23.47 13.38
C PRO A 151 -7.43 -24.44 13.75
N LEU A 152 -6.48 -24.01 14.58
CA LEU A 152 -5.33 -24.82 15.00
C LEU A 152 -5.68 -25.73 16.18
N GLU A 153 -5.32 -27.01 16.10
CA GLU A 153 -5.48 -27.99 17.19
C GLU A 153 -4.48 -27.72 18.33
N GLU A 154 -4.96 -27.80 19.56
CA GLU A 154 -4.15 -27.57 20.75
C GLU A 154 -3.30 -28.79 21.10
N GLY A 155 -2.06 -28.56 21.58
CA GLY A 155 -1.15 -29.62 22.00
C GLY A 155 -0.52 -30.43 20.86
N LYS A 156 -0.79 -30.09 19.59
CA LYS A 156 -0.15 -30.71 18.43
C LYS A 156 1.11 -29.97 18.01
N SER A 157 2.05 -30.72 17.42
CA SER A 157 3.13 -30.13 16.63
C SER A 157 2.54 -29.61 15.33
N LEU A 158 2.71 -28.31 15.05
CA LEU A 158 2.14 -27.65 13.88
C LEU A 158 3.28 -27.16 12.97
N PRO A 159 3.72 -27.98 12.00
CA PRO A 159 4.68 -27.55 10.98
C PRO A 159 4.19 -26.32 10.23
N PHE A 160 5.08 -25.35 10.04
CA PHE A 160 4.82 -24.14 9.25
C PHE A 160 5.92 -23.89 8.23
N TYR A 161 5.55 -23.14 7.20
CA TYR A 161 6.46 -22.57 6.21
C TYR A 161 6.09 -21.11 5.99
N ALA A 162 7.11 -20.25 5.94
CA ALA A 162 6.98 -18.83 5.69
C ALA A 162 8.09 -18.38 4.76
N CYS A 163 7.73 -17.71 3.66
CA CYS A 163 8.72 -17.07 2.80
C CYS A 163 8.27 -15.67 2.41
N GLY A 164 9.22 -14.79 2.12
CA GLY A 164 8.91 -13.46 1.65
C GLY A 164 10.12 -12.63 1.25
N ILE A 165 9.83 -11.60 0.47
CA ILE A 165 10.74 -10.49 0.15
C ILE A 165 10.31 -9.26 0.92
N SER A 166 11.27 -8.53 1.47
CA SER A 166 11.06 -7.21 2.06
C SER A 166 12.19 -6.29 1.64
N LEU A 167 11.86 -5.03 1.36
CA LEU A 167 12.86 -4.01 1.09
C LEU A 167 12.50 -2.69 1.75
N VAL A 168 13.55 -1.94 2.04
CA VAL A 168 13.49 -0.52 2.40
C VAL A 168 14.67 0.17 1.73
N MET A 169 14.41 1.31 1.11
CA MET A 169 15.47 2.10 0.47
C MET A 169 15.36 3.56 0.86
N HIS A 170 16.46 4.13 1.32
CA HIS A 170 16.60 5.50 1.78
C HIS A 170 17.53 6.28 0.85
N PRO A 171 16.97 7.04 -0.10
CA PRO A 171 17.77 7.92 -0.96
C PRO A 171 18.54 8.97 -0.16
N ARG A 172 19.70 9.35 -0.69
CA ARG A 172 20.54 10.44 -0.19
C ARG A 172 19.86 11.79 -0.39
N ASN A 173 19.26 12.01 -1.56
CA ASN A 173 18.61 13.28 -1.88
C ASN A 173 17.27 13.42 -1.15
N PRO A 174 16.99 14.51 -0.39
CA PRO A 174 15.71 14.72 0.28
C PRO A 174 14.51 14.78 -0.66
N MET A 175 14.72 15.09 -1.94
CA MET A 175 13.67 15.12 -2.96
C MET A 175 13.24 13.71 -3.41
N ALA A 176 14.09 12.69 -3.21
CA ALA A 176 13.80 11.31 -3.55
C ALA A 176 13.17 10.59 -2.33
N PRO A 177 11.97 9.99 -2.48
CA PRO A 177 11.25 9.41 -1.36
C PRO A 177 11.86 8.08 -0.89
N THR A 178 11.74 7.79 0.41
CA THR A 178 11.96 6.43 0.92
C THR A 178 10.85 5.50 0.39
N ILE A 179 11.17 4.26 0.06
CA ILE A 179 10.18 3.23 -0.31
C ILE A 179 10.29 2.03 0.63
N HIS A 180 9.14 1.40 0.89
CA HIS A 180 9.05 0.08 1.51
C HIS A 180 8.17 -0.83 0.66
N LEU A 181 8.54 -2.11 0.59
CA LEU A 181 7.72 -3.14 -0.04
C LEU A 181 7.91 -4.48 0.69
N ASN A 182 6.83 -5.23 0.77
CA ASN A 182 6.83 -6.60 1.28
C ASN A 182 5.85 -7.48 0.49
N TYR A 183 6.26 -8.71 0.19
CA TYR A 183 5.34 -9.79 -0.18
C TYR A 183 5.76 -11.06 0.52
N ARG A 184 4.79 -11.73 1.15
CA ARG A 184 5.02 -12.95 1.92
C ARG A 184 3.91 -13.96 1.73
N PHE A 185 4.26 -15.22 1.90
CA PHE A 185 3.36 -16.35 1.94
C PHE A 185 3.62 -17.13 3.23
N PHE A 186 2.55 -17.55 3.89
CA PHE A 186 2.60 -18.37 5.08
C PHE A 186 1.66 -19.55 4.91
N GLU A 187 2.11 -20.75 5.27
CA GLU A 187 1.28 -21.93 5.43
C GLU A 187 1.61 -22.63 6.75
N VAL A 188 0.59 -23.23 7.38
CA VAL A 188 0.77 -24.03 8.60
C VAL A 188 -0.23 -25.18 8.61
N GLU A 189 0.19 -26.32 9.12
CA GLU A 189 -0.69 -27.45 9.39
C GLU A 189 -1.61 -27.13 10.57
N THR A 190 -2.87 -27.54 10.50
CA THR A 190 -3.87 -27.30 11.54
C THR A 190 -3.81 -28.33 12.67
N GLY A 191 -3.09 -29.45 12.46
CA GLY A 191 -3.10 -30.62 13.33
C GLY A 191 -4.22 -31.61 13.01
N ARG A 192 -5.13 -31.25 12.10
CA ARG A 192 -6.24 -32.08 11.62
C ARG A 192 -5.88 -32.74 10.29
N LEU A 193 -6.72 -33.69 9.88
CA LEU A 193 -6.66 -34.30 8.56
C LEU A 193 -7.75 -33.73 7.66
N ASP A 194 -7.43 -33.53 6.39
CA ASP A 194 -8.38 -33.17 5.35
C ASP A 194 -9.23 -34.38 4.92
N LYS A 195 -10.16 -34.14 3.99
CA LYS A 195 -11.04 -35.17 3.44
C LYS A 195 -10.32 -36.36 2.77
N ASN A 196 -9.06 -36.19 2.42
CA ASN A 196 -8.23 -37.21 1.77
C ASN A 196 -7.24 -37.86 2.76
N GLY A 197 -7.35 -37.56 4.06
CA GLY A 197 -6.46 -38.08 5.10
C GLY A 197 -5.07 -37.45 5.11
N GLN A 198 -4.86 -36.32 4.44
CA GLN A 198 -3.60 -35.57 4.47
C GLN A 198 -3.64 -34.50 5.56
N PRO A 199 -2.50 -34.03 6.08
CA PRO A 199 -2.46 -32.90 7.02
C PRO A 199 -3.18 -31.69 6.43
N GLU A 200 -4.24 -31.23 7.09
CA GLU A 200 -4.96 -30.03 6.70
C GLU A 200 -4.05 -28.82 6.92
N LYS A 201 -3.99 -27.92 5.94
CA LYS A 201 -3.22 -26.68 6.00
C LYS A 201 -4.11 -25.48 5.83
N ILE A 202 -3.77 -24.41 6.53
CA ILE A 202 -4.25 -23.06 6.23
C ILE A 202 -3.09 -22.24 5.68
N ALA A 203 -3.37 -21.37 4.73
CA ALA A 203 -2.36 -20.54 4.09
C ALA A 203 -2.93 -19.17 3.76
N TRP A 204 -2.06 -18.16 3.72
CA TRP A 204 -2.43 -16.82 3.32
C TRP A 204 -1.23 -16.05 2.77
N PHE A 205 -1.55 -15.03 1.98
CA PHE A 205 -0.60 -14.02 1.56
C PHE A 205 -0.68 -12.78 2.44
N GLY A 206 0.42 -12.04 2.48
CA GLY A 206 0.45 -10.68 2.99
C GLY A 206 1.45 -9.85 2.22
N GLY A 207 1.33 -8.54 2.27
CA GLY A 207 2.25 -7.66 1.57
C GLY A 207 1.72 -6.26 1.35
N GLY A 208 2.37 -5.57 0.44
CA GLY A 208 2.09 -4.19 0.12
C GLY A 208 3.33 -3.43 -0.31
N ALA A 209 3.12 -2.21 -0.76
CA ALA A 209 4.18 -1.25 -1.02
C ALA A 209 3.69 0.13 -0.57
N ASP A 210 4.58 0.93 0.00
CA ASP A 210 4.27 2.29 0.44
C ASP A 210 5.44 3.25 0.20
N LEU A 211 5.10 4.53 0.03
CA LEU A 211 6.03 5.59 -0.29
C LEU A 211 6.08 6.63 0.83
N THR A 212 7.31 7.00 1.23
CA THR A 212 7.58 7.93 2.34
C THR A 212 8.43 9.12 1.85
N PRO A 213 7.81 10.13 1.22
CA PRO A 213 8.52 11.35 0.83
C PRO A 213 8.91 12.22 2.03
N SER A 214 10.05 12.90 1.93
CA SER A 214 10.34 14.04 2.82
C SER A 214 9.65 15.32 2.33
N PHE A 215 9.56 15.46 1.02
CA PHE A 215 8.86 16.54 0.33
C PHE A 215 7.85 15.97 -0.65
N LEU A 216 6.63 16.50 -0.61
CA LEU A 216 5.55 16.03 -1.47
C LEU A 216 5.74 16.53 -2.91
N PHE A 217 5.80 15.58 -3.85
CA PHE A 217 5.53 15.78 -5.27
C PHE A 217 4.26 15.01 -5.63
N GLU A 218 3.20 15.73 -6.05
CA GLU A 218 1.89 15.08 -6.29
C GLU A 218 1.94 14.06 -7.43
N ASP A 219 2.74 14.34 -8.46
CA ASP A 219 2.85 13.44 -9.62
C ASP A 219 3.62 12.17 -9.27
N ASP A 220 4.58 12.22 -8.35
CA ASP A 220 5.26 11.03 -7.84
C ASP A 220 4.27 10.14 -7.07
N ALA A 221 3.43 10.76 -6.25
CA ALA A 221 2.38 10.08 -5.50
C ALA A 221 1.37 9.42 -6.46
N ARG A 222 0.87 10.17 -7.44
CA ARG A 222 -0.05 9.66 -8.46
C ARG A 222 0.55 8.50 -9.25
N HIS A 223 1.78 8.65 -9.75
CA HIS A 223 2.51 7.59 -10.47
C HIS A 223 2.62 6.32 -9.62
N PHE A 224 3.13 6.44 -8.39
CA PHE A 224 3.30 5.31 -7.49
C PHE A 224 1.99 4.57 -7.22
N HIS A 225 0.93 5.30 -6.89
CA HIS A 225 -0.38 4.75 -6.61
C HIS A 225 -1.04 4.13 -7.86
N ALA A 226 -0.89 4.77 -9.02
CA ALA A 226 -1.42 4.28 -10.29
C ALA A 226 -0.80 2.95 -10.71
N VAL A 227 0.53 2.79 -10.56
CA VAL A 227 1.24 1.55 -10.91
C VAL A 227 0.59 0.34 -10.24
N TYR A 228 0.32 0.43 -8.94
CA TYR A 228 -0.29 -0.69 -8.21
C TYR A 228 -1.79 -0.82 -8.46
N LYS A 229 -2.53 0.30 -8.61
CA LYS A 229 -3.95 0.24 -8.97
C LYS A 229 -4.17 -0.51 -10.28
N VAL A 230 -3.39 -0.21 -11.32
CA VAL A 230 -3.46 -0.89 -12.63
C VAL A 230 -3.23 -2.40 -12.51
N GLN A 231 -2.40 -2.87 -11.57
CA GLN A 231 -2.18 -4.30 -11.39
C GLN A 231 -3.28 -4.98 -10.57
N LEU A 232 -3.80 -4.31 -9.54
CA LEU A 232 -4.84 -4.81 -8.66
C LEU A 232 -6.22 -4.82 -9.35
N ASP A 233 -6.52 -3.82 -10.18
CA ASP A 233 -7.77 -3.71 -10.93
C ASP A 233 -7.99 -4.88 -11.91
N LYS A 234 -6.90 -5.53 -12.37
CA LYS A 234 -6.96 -6.74 -13.20
C LYS A 234 -7.57 -7.94 -12.48
N ARG A 235 -7.56 -7.94 -11.15
CA ARG A 235 -8.12 -9.01 -10.30
C ARG A 235 -9.51 -8.65 -9.80
N ASP A 236 -9.64 -7.46 -9.24
CA ASP A 236 -10.88 -6.92 -8.70
C ASP A 236 -10.71 -5.40 -8.53
N PRO A 237 -11.50 -4.56 -9.24
CA PRO A 237 -11.41 -3.09 -9.17
C PRO A 237 -11.62 -2.51 -7.76
N THR A 238 -12.16 -3.27 -6.81
CA THR A 238 -12.36 -2.84 -5.42
C THR A 238 -11.15 -3.09 -4.51
N TRP A 239 -10.16 -3.87 -4.97
CA TRP A 239 -9.02 -4.26 -4.13
C TRP A 239 -8.13 -3.08 -3.78
N TYR A 240 -7.80 -2.25 -4.76
CA TYR A 240 -6.91 -1.12 -4.53
C TYR A 240 -7.47 -0.19 -3.45
N ASP A 241 -8.75 0.20 -3.52
CA ASP A 241 -9.34 1.12 -2.54
C ASP A 241 -9.32 0.53 -1.11
N LYS A 242 -9.65 -0.75 -0.97
CA LYS A 242 -9.60 -1.47 0.32
C LYS A 242 -8.18 -1.54 0.86
N MET A 243 -7.22 -1.92 0.02
CA MET A 243 -5.82 -2.11 0.42
C MET A 243 -5.09 -0.78 0.64
N LYS A 244 -5.47 0.28 -0.07
CA LYS A 244 -4.98 1.65 0.15
C LYS A 244 -5.43 2.15 1.51
N LYS A 245 -6.71 1.99 1.84
CA LYS A 245 -7.23 2.33 3.17
C LYS A 245 -6.51 1.55 4.27
N ALA A 246 -6.32 0.25 4.09
CA ALA A 246 -5.57 -0.57 5.03
C ALA A 246 -4.11 -0.10 5.18
N CYS A 247 -3.50 0.43 4.12
CA CYS A 247 -2.16 1.01 4.14
C CYS A 247 -2.10 2.29 4.98
N ASP A 248 -3.05 3.21 4.77
CA ASP A 248 -3.14 4.46 5.54
C ASP A 248 -3.33 4.19 7.03
N GLU A 249 -4.15 3.19 7.37
CA GLU A 249 -4.42 2.78 8.76
C GLU A 249 -3.22 2.07 9.39
N TYR A 250 -2.54 1.18 8.66
CA TYR A 250 -1.42 0.41 9.19
C TYR A 250 -0.18 1.27 9.45
N PHE A 251 0.15 2.20 8.53
CA PHE A 251 1.35 3.05 8.63
C PHE A 251 1.11 4.38 9.36
N TYR A 252 0.09 4.43 10.22
CA TYR A 252 -0.18 5.58 11.08
C TYR A 252 0.73 5.60 12.31
N ILE A 253 1.15 6.79 12.76
CA ILE A 253 1.97 7.01 13.96
C ILE A 253 1.07 7.67 15.03
N PRO A 254 0.44 6.89 15.94
CA PRO A 254 -0.59 7.41 16.85
C PRO A 254 -0.14 8.59 17.71
N HIS A 255 1.09 8.55 18.24
CA HIS A 255 1.60 9.60 19.12
C HIS A 255 2.00 10.89 18.37
N ARG A 256 2.13 10.84 17.03
CA ARG A 256 2.38 12.00 16.17
C ARG A 256 1.13 12.48 15.44
N LYS A 257 0.10 11.63 15.37
CA LYS A 257 -1.15 11.83 14.64
C LYS A 257 -0.95 12.07 13.14
N GLU A 258 -0.02 11.33 12.53
CA GLU A 258 0.32 11.44 11.10
C GLU A 258 0.65 10.05 10.54
N GLY A 259 0.46 9.86 9.23
CA GLY A 259 1.01 8.74 8.49
C GLY A 259 2.53 8.81 8.38
N ARG A 260 3.19 7.65 8.33
CA ARG A 260 4.63 7.55 8.08
C ARG A 260 5.01 8.19 6.74
N GLY A 261 4.16 7.98 5.74
CA GLY A 261 4.30 8.44 4.36
C GLY A 261 2.94 8.66 3.72
N ILE A 262 2.91 8.71 2.38
CA ILE A 262 1.69 8.97 1.59
C ILE A 262 0.87 7.72 1.30
N GLY A 263 1.24 6.59 1.91
CA GLY A 263 0.58 5.31 1.75
C GLY A 263 1.01 4.58 0.49
N GLY A 264 0.09 3.78 -0.03
CA GLY A 264 0.29 2.86 -1.12
C GLY A 264 -0.81 1.82 -1.08
N PHE A 265 -0.46 0.55 -0.91
CA PHE A 265 -1.42 -0.50 -0.64
C PHE A 265 -0.84 -1.51 0.36
N PHE A 266 -1.70 -2.07 1.20
CA PHE A 266 -1.33 -3.05 2.22
C PHE A 266 -2.41 -4.11 2.35
N PHE A 267 -2.00 -5.35 2.53
CA PHE A 267 -2.88 -6.48 2.80
C PHE A 267 -2.20 -7.48 3.72
N ASP A 268 -3.00 -8.13 4.55
CA ASP A 268 -2.59 -9.18 5.48
C ASP A 268 -3.73 -10.20 5.54
N ASP A 269 -3.39 -11.44 5.90
CA ASP A 269 -4.36 -12.55 5.98
C ASP A 269 -5.24 -12.71 4.72
N LEU A 270 -4.66 -12.52 3.52
CA LEU A 270 -5.35 -12.81 2.27
C LEU A 270 -5.36 -14.33 2.05
N GLU A 271 -6.42 -14.98 2.53
CA GLU A 271 -6.60 -16.45 2.51
C GLU A 271 -6.97 -17.03 1.14
N ASP A 272 -7.39 -16.18 0.19
CA ASP A 272 -7.56 -16.59 -1.20
C ASP A 272 -6.19 -16.90 -1.82
N THR A 273 -5.84 -18.19 -1.83
CA THR A 273 -4.59 -18.71 -2.40
C THR A 273 -4.74 -19.23 -3.82
N SER A 274 -5.79 -18.80 -4.53
CA SER A 274 -6.02 -19.15 -5.92
C SER A 274 -4.89 -18.70 -6.85
N GLU A 275 -4.84 -19.33 -8.03
CA GLU A 275 -3.90 -18.97 -9.08
C GLU A 275 -3.97 -17.49 -9.45
N GLU A 276 -5.17 -16.95 -9.61
CA GLU A 276 -5.39 -15.54 -9.96
C GLU A 276 -4.80 -14.59 -8.92
N THR A 277 -4.92 -14.93 -7.62
CA THR A 277 -4.38 -14.13 -6.53
C THR A 277 -2.85 -14.22 -6.47
N PHE A 278 -2.27 -15.40 -6.64
CA PHE A 278 -0.81 -15.52 -6.76
C PHE A 278 -0.25 -14.74 -7.96
N GLN A 279 -0.88 -14.84 -9.13
CA GLN A 279 -0.49 -14.08 -10.32
C GLN A 279 -0.61 -12.57 -10.10
N THR A 280 -1.60 -12.12 -9.31
CA THR A 280 -1.77 -10.71 -8.93
C THR A 280 -0.63 -10.23 -8.03
N ILE A 281 -0.26 -11.02 -7.03
CA ILE A 281 0.87 -10.72 -6.15
C ILE A 281 2.19 -10.69 -6.93
N ARG A 282 2.42 -11.65 -7.85
CA ARG A 282 3.60 -11.63 -8.73
C ARG A 282 3.64 -10.34 -9.56
N ARG A 283 2.54 -9.95 -10.19
CA ARG A 283 2.48 -8.71 -10.99
C ARG A 283 2.82 -7.48 -10.14
N CYS A 284 2.29 -7.39 -8.92
CA CYS A 284 2.62 -6.28 -8.03
C CYS A 284 4.10 -6.29 -7.64
N ALA A 285 4.68 -7.47 -7.35
CA ALA A 285 6.10 -7.61 -7.05
C ALA A 285 7.00 -7.19 -8.22
N ASN A 286 6.64 -7.59 -9.45
CA ASN A 286 7.35 -7.21 -10.68
C ASN A 286 7.23 -5.70 -10.97
N SER A 287 6.22 -5.00 -10.45
CA SER A 287 6.01 -3.57 -10.67
C SER A 287 6.82 -2.65 -9.75
N MET A 288 7.67 -3.18 -8.85
CA MET A 288 8.46 -2.35 -7.94
C MET A 288 9.31 -1.32 -8.69
N LEU A 289 10.11 -1.76 -9.66
CA LEU A 289 10.99 -0.86 -10.42
C LEU A 289 10.20 0.16 -11.24
N ASP A 290 9.07 -0.22 -11.84
CA ASP A 290 8.17 0.71 -12.54
C ASP A 290 7.60 1.76 -11.59
N SER A 291 7.29 1.38 -10.35
CA SER A 291 6.75 2.31 -9.34
C SER A 291 7.77 3.32 -8.83
N TYR A 292 9.07 2.99 -8.85
CA TYR A 292 10.06 3.73 -8.08
C TYR A 292 11.19 4.33 -8.93
N VAL A 293 11.71 3.63 -9.93
CA VAL A 293 12.83 4.12 -10.75
C VAL A 293 12.48 5.42 -11.49
N PRO A 294 11.30 5.58 -12.11
CA PRO A 294 10.92 6.85 -12.75
C PRO A 294 10.88 8.03 -11.78
N ILE A 295 10.50 7.79 -10.52
CA ILE A 295 10.55 8.80 -9.47
C ILE A 295 12.01 9.14 -9.15
N LEU A 296 12.86 8.14 -8.91
CA LEU A 296 14.27 8.35 -8.63
C LEU A 296 14.98 9.15 -9.73
N GLU A 297 14.78 8.79 -10.99
CA GLU A 297 15.39 9.48 -12.14
C GLU A 297 15.04 10.97 -12.19
N ARG A 298 13.83 11.35 -11.77
CA ARG A 298 13.39 12.75 -11.70
C ARG A 298 13.91 13.51 -10.48
N ARG A 299 14.15 12.80 -9.35
CA ARG A 299 14.39 13.46 -8.05
C ARG A 299 15.83 13.37 -7.55
N LYS A 300 16.58 12.33 -7.92
CA LYS A 300 17.89 12.02 -7.31
C LYS A 300 18.96 13.09 -7.50
N ASP A 301 18.89 13.87 -8.58
CA ASP A 301 19.88 14.89 -8.94
C ASP A 301 19.40 16.34 -8.66
N LEU A 302 18.20 16.52 -8.08
CA LEU A 302 17.70 17.86 -7.78
C LEU A 302 18.56 18.53 -6.70
N PRO A 303 18.87 19.84 -6.84
CA PRO A 303 19.60 20.56 -5.79
C PRO A 303 18.75 20.65 -4.52
N PHE A 304 19.41 20.65 -3.36
CA PHE A 304 18.75 20.82 -2.08
C PHE A 304 19.61 21.65 -1.11
N THR A 305 18.96 22.31 -0.16
CA THR A 305 19.64 23.08 0.90
C THR A 305 19.92 22.22 2.13
N GLN A 306 20.75 22.73 3.04
CA GLN A 306 20.99 22.03 4.31
C GLN A 306 19.70 21.94 5.15
N GLU A 307 18.81 22.95 5.13
CA GLU A 307 17.53 22.85 5.85
C GLU A 307 16.65 21.71 5.31
N GLN A 308 16.60 21.54 4.00
CA GLN A 308 15.86 20.44 3.37
C GLN A 308 16.45 19.07 3.71
N LYS A 309 17.78 18.99 3.84
CA LYS A 309 18.46 17.78 4.29
C LYS A 309 18.15 17.47 5.76
N ASP A 310 18.14 18.49 6.62
CA ASP A 310 17.80 18.36 8.03
C ASP A 310 16.33 17.90 8.20
N TRP A 311 15.41 18.47 7.41
CA TRP A 311 14.02 18.01 7.36
C TRP A 311 13.89 16.53 6.98
N GLN A 312 14.64 16.06 5.98
CA GLN A 312 14.68 14.62 5.66
C GLN A 312 15.13 13.80 6.87
N GLN A 313 16.10 14.26 7.67
CA GLN A 313 16.54 13.54 8.87
C GLN A 313 15.43 13.47 9.94
N ILE A 314 14.64 14.54 10.09
CA ILE A 314 13.47 14.56 10.99
C ILE A 314 12.38 13.60 10.50
N ARG A 315 12.09 13.58 9.19
CA ARG A 315 11.15 12.62 8.59
C ARG A 315 11.62 11.18 8.75
N ARG A 316 12.92 10.93 8.63
CA ARG A 316 13.52 9.62 8.92
C ARG A 316 13.43 9.24 10.41
N GLY A 317 13.48 10.20 11.31
CA GLY A 317 13.17 10.00 12.73
C GLY A 317 11.77 9.42 12.92
N ARG A 318 10.77 9.91 12.16
CA ARG A 318 9.39 9.34 12.15
C ARG A 318 9.35 7.92 11.59
N TYR A 319 10.16 7.62 10.57
CA TYR A 319 10.30 6.27 10.04
C TYR A 319 10.82 5.28 11.09
N VAL A 320 11.85 5.69 11.84
CA VAL A 320 12.40 4.91 12.97
C VAL A 320 11.36 4.75 14.08
N GLU A 321 10.67 5.83 14.46
CA GLU A 321 9.58 5.80 15.44
C GLU A 321 8.54 4.74 15.09
N PHE A 322 8.09 4.70 13.83
CA PHE A 322 7.13 3.70 13.38
C PHE A 322 7.68 2.27 13.46
N ASN A 323 8.85 2.02 12.87
CA ASN A 323 9.40 0.67 12.77
C ASN A 323 9.69 0.06 14.16
N VAL A 324 10.22 0.85 15.09
CA VAL A 324 10.54 0.35 16.44
C VAL A 324 9.29 0.23 17.31
N MET A 325 8.35 1.17 17.22
CA MET A 325 7.22 1.24 18.16
C MET A 325 5.92 0.61 17.67
N TYR A 326 5.69 0.44 16.37
CA TYR A 326 4.39 0.01 15.84
C TYR A 326 4.46 -1.12 14.83
N ASP A 327 5.53 -1.21 14.04
CA ASP A 327 5.62 -2.24 13.01
C ASP A 327 5.59 -3.66 13.61
N ARG A 328 4.56 -4.43 13.21
CA ARG A 328 4.33 -5.79 13.71
C ARG A 328 5.47 -6.71 13.30
N GLY A 329 5.98 -6.56 12.07
CA GLY A 329 7.06 -7.39 11.53
C GLY A 329 8.36 -7.22 12.31
N THR A 330 8.78 -5.97 12.53
CA THR A 330 9.98 -5.63 13.30
C THR A 330 9.89 -6.13 14.74
N LYS A 331 8.79 -5.85 15.44
CA LYS A 331 8.60 -6.33 16.83
C LYS A 331 8.63 -7.84 16.94
N PHE A 332 7.92 -8.54 16.06
CA PHE A 332 7.90 -10.00 16.05
C PHE A 332 9.29 -10.57 15.76
N GLY A 333 10.00 -10.02 14.78
CA GLY A 333 11.35 -10.44 14.44
C GLY A 333 12.33 -10.29 15.61
N LEU A 334 12.33 -9.13 16.28
CA LEU A 334 13.20 -8.87 17.43
C LEU A 334 12.85 -9.72 18.66
N ALA A 335 11.58 -10.08 18.82
CA ALA A 335 11.13 -10.94 19.92
C ALA A 335 11.36 -12.44 19.65
N THR A 336 11.62 -12.84 18.40
CA THR A 336 11.80 -14.24 18.00
C THR A 336 13.26 -14.67 18.18
N PRO A 337 13.56 -15.66 19.05
CA PRO A 337 14.92 -16.17 19.23
C PRO A 337 15.52 -16.72 17.93
N GLY A 338 16.82 -16.48 17.73
CA GLY A 338 17.55 -16.92 16.53
C GLY A 338 17.20 -16.17 15.25
N SER A 339 16.43 -15.08 15.34
CA SER A 339 16.24 -14.17 14.21
C SER A 339 17.53 -13.40 13.90
N ARG A 340 17.82 -13.19 12.62
CA ARG A 340 18.95 -12.36 12.19
C ARG A 340 18.62 -10.88 12.39
N ILE A 341 19.05 -10.33 13.53
CA ILE A 341 18.77 -8.93 13.94
C ILE A 341 19.20 -7.93 12.87
N GLU A 342 20.37 -8.13 12.26
CA GLU A 342 20.87 -7.27 11.17
C GLU A 342 19.97 -7.26 9.92
N SER A 343 19.23 -8.34 9.65
CA SER A 343 18.24 -8.37 8.57
C SER A 343 16.99 -7.57 8.93
N ILE A 344 16.58 -7.56 10.21
CA ILE A 344 15.39 -6.85 10.69
C ILE A 344 15.66 -5.34 10.71
N LEU A 345 16.81 -4.93 11.26
CA LEU A 345 17.21 -3.53 11.40
C LEU A 345 17.80 -2.92 10.12
N MET A 346 17.89 -3.71 9.05
CA MET A 346 18.19 -3.24 7.69
C MET A 346 17.23 -2.11 7.26
N SER A 347 15.99 -2.13 7.76
CA SER A 347 14.95 -1.13 7.50
C SER A 347 15.24 0.25 8.10
N LEU A 348 16.17 0.37 9.05
CA LEU A 348 16.50 1.67 9.64
C LEU A 348 17.42 2.48 8.73
N PRO A 349 17.21 3.80 8.58
CA PRO A 349 18.09 4.66 7.80
C PRO A 349 19.48 4.76 8.43
N LEU A 350 20.47 5.17 7.64
CA LEU A 350 21.83 5.37 8.13
C LEU A 350 21.91 6.48 9.18
N THR A 351 21.12 7.55 9.00
CA THR A 351 21.01 8.68 9.92
C THR A 351 19.54 9.10 10.06
N ALA A 352 19.21 9.63 11.24
CA ALA A 352 17.93 10.23 11.58
C ALA A 352 18.15 11.31 12.64
N ARG A 353 17.21 12.25 12.77
CA ARG A 353 17.29 13.40 13.68
C ARG A 353 15.99 13.56 14.47
N TRP A 354 16.13 13.94 15.74
CA TRP A 354 15.02 14.34 16.60
C TRP A 354 15.33 15.71 17.18
N GLU A 355 14.38 16.62 17.03
CA GLU A 355 14.46 17.97 17.58
C GLU A 355 13.30 18.22 18.52
N TYR A 356 13.62 18.84 19.65
CA TYR A 356 12.61 19.19 20.64
C TYR A 356 11.69 20.28 20.11
N MET A 357 10.38 20.01 20.08
CA MET A 357 9.32 20.96 19.71
C MET A 357 9.49 21.60 18.32
N HIS A 358 10.22 20.96 17.39
CA HIS A 358 10.33 21.48 16.04
C HIS A 358 8.97 21.46 15.32
N GLN A 359 8.60 22.63 14.78
CA GLN A 359 7.48 22.81 13.87
C GLN A 359 7.98 23.44 12.56
N PRO A 360 7.55 22.96 11.40
CA PRO A 360 7.86 23.60 10.13
C PRO A 360 7.16 24.97 10.05
N GLN A 361 7.76 25.91 9.32
CA GLN A 361 7.16 27.22 9.07
C GLN A 361 5.81 27.06 8.35
N GLU A 362 4.81 27.85 8.72
CA GLU A 362 3.51 27.84 8.03
C GLU A 362 3.66 28.20 6.54
N GLY A 363 2.90 27.50 5.68
CA GLY A 363 2.99 27.68 4.22
C GLY A 363 4.24 27.08 3.56
N SER A 364 5.22 26.60 4.33
CA SER A 364 6.40 25.92 3.79
C SER A 364 6.07 24.60 3.09
N TRP A 365 7.01 24.07 2.33
CA TRP A 365 6.84 22.78 1.66
C TRP A 365 6.79 21.61 2.65
N GLU A 366 7.54 21.71 3.75
CA GLU A 366 7.52 20.82 4.89
C GLU A 366 6.12 20.78 5.52
N ALA A 367 5.51 21.95 5.74
CA ALA A 367 4.15 22.07 6.27
C ALA A 367 3.11 21.47 5.32
N ARG A 368 3.20 21.74 4.01
CA ARG A 368 2.32 21.13 2.99
C ARG A 368 2.45 19.60 2.94
N THR A 369 3.67 19.09 3.05
CA THR A 369 3.90 17.64 3.10
C THR A 369 3.26 17.06 4.36
N LEU A 370 3.50 17.68 5.51
CA LEU A 370 2.96 17.24 6.80
C LEU A 370 1.43 17.26 6.85
N ASP A 371 0.78 18.22 6.20
CA ASP A 371 -0.69 18.28 6.12
C ASP A 371 -1.27 17.02 5.48
N VAL A 372 -0.71 16.58 4.35
CA VAL A 372 -1.17 15.35 3.68
C VAL A 372 -0.87 14.09 4.50
N LEU A 373 0.23 14.09 5.26
CA LEU A 373 0.51 12.97 6.18
C LEU A 373 -0.50 12.91 7.34
N LYS A 374 -1.01 14.05 7.80
CA LYS A 374 -2.08 14.10 8.82
C LYS A 374 -3.46 13.79 8.23
N ASN A 375 -3.66 14.14 6.97
CA ASN A 375 -4.92 14.03 6.25
C ASN A 375 -4.73 13.21 4.96
N PRO A 376 -4.65 11.87 5.03
CA PRO A 376 -4.48 11.02 3.86
C PRO A 376 -5.54 11.31 2.80
N LYS A 377 -5.10 11.45 1.54
CA LYS A 377 -5.98 11.77 0.41
C LYS A 377 -6.04 10.64 -0.61
N ASP A 378 -7.05 10.68 -1.47
CA ASP A 378 -7.07 9.85 -2.67
C ASP A 378 -6.26 10.54 -3.76
N TRP A 379 -5.13 9.93 -4.14
CA TRP A 379 -4.22 10.48 -5.13
C TRP A 379 -4.79 10.40 -6.55
N LEU A 380 -5.71 9.46 -6.80
CA LEU A 380 -6.22 9.16 -8.14
C LEU A 380 -7.64 9.70 -8.37
N ASP A 381 -8.30 10.24 -7.34
CA ASP A 381 -9.62 10.89 -7.45
C ASP A 381 -9.55 12.28 -8.10
N VAL A 382 -9.03 12.35 -9.33
CA VAL A 382 -8.95 13.59 -10.10
C VAL A 382 -10.10 13.65 -11.11
N PRO A 383 -10.94 14.69 -11.06
CA PRO A 383 -11.94 14.93 -12.11
C PRO A 383 -11.25 15.07 -13.47
N ALA A 384 -11.75 14.37 -14.49
CA ALA A 384 -11.40 14.65 -15.87
C ALA A 384 -12.00 16.01 -16.22
N VAL A 385 -11.12 16.96 -16.49
CA VAL A 385 -11.49 18.31 -16.86
C VAL A 385 -11.55 18.38 -18.38
N ASP A 386 -12.71 18.74 -18.91
CA ASP A 386 -12.87 19.06 -20.33
C ASP A 386 -12.37 20.49 -20.57
N LEU A 387 -11.10 20.61 -20.95
CA LEU A 387 -10.42 21.89 -21.17
C LEU A 387 -11.14 22.75 -22.22
N GLU A 388 -11.85 22.14 -23.17
CA GLU A 388 -12.59 22.86 -24.23
C GLU A 388 -13.88 23.51 -23.70
N LYS A 389 -14.34 23.11 -22.52
CA LYS A 389 -15.55 23.65 -21.86
C LYS A 389 -15.26 24.55 -20.67
N MET A 390 -13.99 24.74 -20.31
CA MET A 390 -13.61 25.61 -19.19
C MET A 390 -13.73 27.08 -19.56
N SER A 391 -14.12 27.91 -18.58
CA SER A 391 -13.93 29.35 -18.72
C SER A 391 -12.44 29.69 -18.73
N THR A 392 -12.06 30.85 -19.29
CA THR A 392 -10.66 31.30 -19.29
C THR A 392 -10.06 31.40 -17.87
N ALA A 393 -10.88 31.75 -16.87
CA ALA A 393 -10.44 31.83 -15.48
C ALA A 393 -10.15 30.43 -14.90
N ASP A 394 -11.04 29.47 -15.15
CA ASP A 394 -10.86 28.09 -14.68
C ASP A 394 -9.69 27.41 -15.41
N LEU A 395 -9.49 27.73 -16.70
CA LEU A 395 -8.36 27.25 -17.47
C LEU A 395 -7.03 27.78 -16.92
N LEU A 396 -6.96 29.06 -16.55
CA LEU A 396 -5.77 29.65 -15.93
C LEU A 396 -5.50 29.06 -14.55
N GLN A 397 -6.54 28.79 -13.74
CA GLN A 397 -6.39 28.08 -12.47
C GLN A 397 -5.90 26.64 -12.66
N GLU A 398 -6.42 25.92 -13.64
CA GLU A 398 -6.00 24.55 -13.93
C GLU A 398 -4.57 24.50 -14.51
N ILE A 399 -4.18 25.46 -15.33
CA ILE A 399 -2.80 25.63 -15.81
C ILE A 399 -1.88 25.95 -14.63
N ALA A 400 -2.25 26.89 -13.75
CA ALA A 400 -1.47 27.24 -12.57
C ALA A 400 -1.28 26.03 -11.64
N ARG A 401 -2.36 25.27 -11.40
CA ARG A 401 -2.34 24.02 -10.63
C ARG A 401 -1.39 22.98 -11.22
N ARG A 402 -1.30 22.89 -12.55
CA ARG A 402 -0.38 21.97 -13.26
C ARG A 402 1.05 22.48 -13.34
N SER A 403 1.27 23.79 -13.28
CA SER A 403 2.60 24.40 -13.34
C SER A 403 3.31 24.48 -11.99
N GLU A 404 2.57 24.48 -10.87
CA GLU A 404 3.16 24.39 -9.52
C GLU A 404 3.68 22.98 -9.18
N THR A 405 3.32 21.97 -9.99
CA THR A 405 3.73 20.56 -9.84
C THR A 405 4.87 20.14 -10.77
N ALA A 406 5.24 20.98 -11.74
CA ALA A 406 6.34 20.76 -12.69
C ALA A 406 7.64 21.38 -12.16
#